data_AF-A0A938C2T0-F1
#
_entry.id   AF-A0A938C2T0-F1
#
_cell.length_a   1.000
_cell.length_b   1.000
_cell.length_c   1.000
_cell.angle_alpha   90.00
_cell.angle_beta   90.00
_cell.angle_gamma   90.00
#
_symmetry.space_group_name_H-M   'P 1'
#
loop_
_entity.id
_entity.type
_entity.pdbx_description
1 polymer ?
#
loop_
_entity_poly.entity_id
_entity_poly.type
_entity_poly.pdbx_seq_one_letter_code
_entity_poly.pdbx_strand_id
1 'polypeptide(L)'
;MTFLAAHHAELSRRHYVRNARSWNSWFDLSQSRIEGFRDRFGDDFCIILNGSDDADDLYVIPYPIAKRALHADLLDHRRRWVGFVRGEKLRINNAQRKLPLKPFHNAFELLEWFSD
;
A
#
# COMPACT_ATOMS: atom_id res chain seq x y z
N MET A 1 -10.05 4.79 -18.72
CA MET A 1 -8.82 5.28 -18.06
C MET A 1 -9.08 5.21 -16.57
N THR A 2 -8.23 4.51 -15.82
CA THR A 2 -8.38 4.35 -14.36
C THR A 2 -7.88 5.60 -13.62
N PHE A 3 -8.32 5.80 -12.38
CA PHE A 3 -7.85 6.87 -11.50
C PHE A 3 -6.33 6.83 -11.34
N LEU A 4 -5.77 5.63 -11.09
CA LEU A 4 -4.32 5.49 -10.96
C LEU A 4 -3.60 5.88 -12.27
N ALA A 5 -4.11 5.47 -13.44
CA ALA A 5 -3.49 5.83 -14.71
C ALA A 5 -3.48 7.35 -14.95
N ALA A 6 -4.54 8.05 -14.54
CA ALA A 6 -4.65 9.50 -14.67
C ALA A 6 -3.72 10.26 -13.71
N HIS A 7 -3.51 9.75 -12.48
CA HIS A 7 -2.81 10.48 -11.40
C HIS A 7 -1.47 9.86 -10.96
N HIS A 8 -0.98 8.83 -11.66
CA HIS A 8 0.17 8.01 -11.22
C HIS A 8 1.41 8.83 -10.83
N ALA A 9 1.76 9.83 -11.64
CA ALA A 9 2.95 10.64 -11.44
C ALA A 9 2.89 11.46 -10.13
N GLU A 10 1.74 12.02 -9.82
CA GLU A 10 1.48 12.76 -8.59
C GLU A 10 1.44 11.81 -7.39
N LEU A 11 0.67 10.72 -7.50
CA LEU A 11 0.53 9.74 -6.44
C LEU A 11 1.87 9.11 -6.05
N SER A 12 2.74 8.83 -7.02
CA SER A 12 4.06 8.22 -6.75
C SER A 12 5.04 9.18 -6.07
N ARG A 13 4.80 10.50 -6.12
CA ARG A 13 5.62 11.48 -5.40
C ARG A 13 5.27 11.53 -3.92
N ARG A 14 3.98 11.43 -3.60
CA ARG A 14 3.44 11.64 -2.25
C ARG A 14 3.15 10.35 -1.49
N HIS A 15 2.87 9.26 -2.21
CA HIS A 15 2.43 7.98 -1.67
C HIS A 15 3.25 6.81 -2.23
N TYR A 16 3.31 5.71 -1.50
CA TYR A 16 4.00 4.50 -1.95
C TYR A 16 3.04 3.62 -2.77
N VAL A 17 3.11 3.76 -4.10
CA VAL A 17 2.32 2.95 -5.03
C VAL A 17 3.01 1.62 -5.33
N ARG A 18 2.27 0.51 -5.24
CA ARG A 18 2.69 -0.83 -5.65
C ARG A 18 1.59 -1.55 -6.42
N ASN A 19 2.02 -2.39 -7.35
CA ASN A 19 1.12 -3.33 -8.01
C ASN A 19 0.92 -4.59 -7.16
N ALA A 20 -0.33 -5.00 -7.02
CA ALA A 20 -0.83 -6.25 -6.44
C ALA A 20 -1.74 -6.98 -7.44
N ARG A 21 -1.39 -6.90 -8.74
CA ARG A 21 -2.19 -7.37 -9.88
C ARG A 21 -1.98 -8.84 -10.23
N SER A 22 -1.01 -9.52 -9.62
CA SER A 22 -0.76 -10.92 -9.92
C SER A 22 -2.00 -11.76 -9.55
N TRP A 23 -2.12 -12.96 -10.11
CA TRP A 23 -3.26 -13.87 -9.85
C TRP A 23 -3.51 -14.18 -8.37
N ASN A 24 -2.49 -14.01 -7.52
CA ASN A 24 -2.55 -14.18 -6.07
C ASN A 24 -2.58 -12.85 -5.29
N SER A 25 -2.66 -11.72 -6.00
CA SER A 25 -2.62 -10.36 -5.50
C SER A 25 -1.42 -10.08 -4.60
N TRP A 26 -0.25 -10.57 -5.04
CA TRP A 26 1.02 -10.48 -4.35
C TRP A 26 1.58 -9.07 -4.41
N PHE A 27 2.16 -8.61 -3.32
CA PHE A 27 2.88 -7.34 -3.26
C PHE A 27 4.19 -7.49 -2.47
N ASP A 28 5.10 -6.54 -2.69
CA ASP A 28 6.25 -6.29 -1.83
C ASP A 28 6.36 -4.81 -1.47
N LEU A 29 6.60 -4.54 -0.20
CA LEU A 29 6.84 -3.21 0.35
C LEU A 29 8.29 -3.16 0.84
N SER A 30 9.13 -2.39 0.16
CA SER A 30 10.54 -2.23 0.55
C SER A 30 10.67 -1.36 1.80
N GLN A 31 11.42 -1.83 2.78
CA GLN A 31 11.68 -1.07 4.00
C GLN A 31 12.32 0.28 3.71
N SER A 32 13.36 0.30 2.88
CA SER A 32 14.08 1.54 2.51
C SER A 32 13.19 2.55 1.80
N ARG A 33 12.20 2.11 1.01
CA ARG A 33 11.23 3.02 0.39
C ARG A 33 10.28 3.59 1.42
N ILE A 34 9.75 2.76 2.31
CA ILE A 34 8.88 3.23 3.41
C ILE A 34 9.64 4.24 4.27
N GLU A 35 10.88 3.95 4.65
CA GLU A 35 11.74 4.88 5.38
C GLU A 35 11.94 6.17 4.61
N GLY A 36 12.23 6.10 3.30
CA GLY A 36 12.33 7.31 2.47
C GLY A 36 11.04 8.13 2.37
N PHE A 37 9.85 7.52 2.42
CA PHE A 37 8.59 8.28 2.56
C PHE A 37 8.44 8.86 3.96
N ARG A 38 8.82 8.12 5.00
CA ARG A 38 8.76 8.61 6.39
C ARG A 38 9.69 9.78 6.66
N ASP A 39 10.89 9.76 6.09
CA ASP A 39 11.84 10.86 6.26
C ASP A 39 11.32 12.15 5.59
N ARG A 40 10.54 12.02 4.51
CA ARG A 40 10.00 13.16 3.74
C ARG A 40 8.66 13.66 4.26
N PHE A 41 7.81 12.76 4.72
CA PHE A 41 6.40 13.04 5.02
C PHE A 41 5.96 12.57 6.41
N GLY A 42 6.87 12.07 7.25
CA GLY A 42 6.52 11.48 8.54
C GLY A 42 5.59 10.28 8.36
N ASP A 43 4.49 10.26 9.12
CA ASP A 43 3.47 9.23 8.95
C ASP A 43 2.39 9.61 7.93
N ASP A 44 2.55 10.76 7.27
CA ASP A 44 1.52 11.44 6.52
C ASP A 44 1.49 10.99 5.06
N PHE A 45 1.36 9.69 4.78
CA PHE A 45 1.29 9.19 3.40
C PHE A 45 0.47 7.91 3.32
N CYS A 46 0.21 7.44 2.10
CA CYS A 46 -0.54 6.21 1.85
C CYS A 46 0.36 5.15 1.22
N ILE A 47 0.03 3.90 1.48
CA ILE A 47 0.43 2.76 0.66
C ILE A 47 -0.74 2.47 -0.26
N ILE A 48 -0.52 2.57 -1.57
CA ILE A 48 -1.54 2.33 -2.59
C ILE A 48 -1.22 1.00 -3.25
N LEU A 49 -2.11 0.01 -3.11
CA LEU A 49 -1.98 -1.29 -3.77
C LEU A 49 -2.95 -1.36 -4.95
N ASN A 50 -2.40 -1.50 -6.16
CA ASN A 50 -3.18 -1.63 -7.38
C ASN A 50 -3.49 -3.09 -7.74
N GLY A 51 -4.76 -3.47 -7.72
CA GLY A 51 -5.26 -4.80 -8.03
C GLY A 51 -5.57 -5.03 -9.52
N SER A 52 -5.76 -3.97 -10.32
CA SER A 52 -6.21 -4.09 -11.71
C SER A 52 -5.58 -3.06 -12.66
N ASP A 53 -5.44 -3.41 -13.94
CA ASP A 53 -5.08 -2.46 -15.00
C ASP A 53 -6.31 -1.93 -15.74
N ASP A 54 -7.42 -2.66 -15.69
CA ASP A 54 -8.61 -2.41 -16.51
C ASP A 54 -9.69 -1.64 -15.76
N ALA A 55 -9.62 -1.60 -14.44
CA ALA A 55 -10.60 -0.95 -13.58
C ALA A 55 -9.95 -0.35 -12.33
N ASP A 56 -10.67 0.55 -11.68
CA ASP A 56 -10.27 1.04 -10.35
C ASP A 56 -10.47 -0.08 -9.33
N ASP A 57 -9.35 -0.68 -8.93
CA ASP A 57 -9.27 -1.66 -7.85
C ASP A 57 -8.04 -1.33 -6.99
N LEU A 58 -8.17 -0.25 -6.23
CA LEU A 58 -7.09 0.33 -5.44
C LEU A 58 -7.38 0.14 -3.97
N TYR A 59 -6.39 -0.28 -3.20
CA TYR A 59 -6.43 -0.16 -1.75
C TYR A 59 -5.58 1.03 -1.32
N VAL A 60 -6.22 2.10 -0.86
CA VAL A 60 -5.59 3.33 -0.38
C VAL A 60 -5.45 3.24 1.14
N ILE A 61 -4.29 2.78 1.61
CA ILE A 61 -4.07 2.45 3.02
C ILE A 61 -3.20 3.54 3.67
N PRO A 62 -3.73 4.35 4.61
CA PRO A 62 -2.92 5.32 5.33
C PRO A 62 -1.76 4.61 6.06
N TYR A 63 -0.57 5.17 6.01
CA TYR A 63 0.62 4.60 6.65
C TYR A 63 0.44 4.35 8.16
N PRO A 64 -0.25 5.19 8.95
CA PRO A 64 -0.51 4.90 10.37
C PRO A 64 -1.30 3.61 10.59
N ILE A 65 -2.13 3.22 9.61
CA ILE A 65 -2.87 1.96 9.63
C ILE A 65 -1.98 0.83 9.13
N ALA A 66 -1.28 1.03 8.01
CA ALA A 66 -0.40 0.02 7.42
C ALA A 66 0.71 -0.42 8.39
N LYS A 67 1.36 0.53 9.10
CA LYS A 67 2.47 0.26 10.01
C LYS A 67 2.12 -0.71 11.14
N ARG A 68 0.83 -0.86 11.48
CA ARG A 68 0.33 -1.85 12.45
C ARG A 68 0.51 -3.30 11.99
N ALA A 69 0.80 -3.53 10.71
CA ALA A 69 1.07 -4.83 10.12
C ALA A 69 2.53 -5.02 9.66
N LEU A 70 3.33 -3.94 9.63
CA LEU A 70 4.69 -3.92 9.07
C LEU A 70 5.75 -4.06 10.16
N HIS A 71 5.77 -5.21 10.83
CA HIS A 71 6.75 -5.48 11.89
C HIS A 71 8.11 -5.91 11.31
N ALA A 72 9.21 -5.45 11.92
CA ALA A 72 10.57 -5.66 11.38
C ALA A 72 11.00 -7.14 11.35
N ASP A 73 10.45 -7.98 12.22
CA ASP A 73 10.64 -9.44 12.24
C ASP A 73 9.99 -10.17 11.06
N LEU A 74 9.09 -9.50 10.33
CA LEU A 74 8.42 -10.02 9.14
C LEU A 74 9.14 -9.67 7.83
N LEU A 75 10.29 -9.00 7.89
CA LEU A 75 11.09 -8.66 6.72
C LEU A 75 11.73 -9.91 6.10
N ASP A 76 11.69 -10.02 4.78
CA ASP A 76 12.46 -11.02 4.04
C ASP A 76 13.97 -10.68 4.03
N HIS A 77 14.78 -11.58 3.48
CA HIS A 77 16.23 -11.39 3.32
C HIS A 77 16.61 -10.14 2.48
N ARG A 78 15.67 -9.57 1.73
CA ARG A 78 15.85 -8.34 0.94
C ARG A 78 15.28 -7.11 1.65
N ARG A 79 14.94 -7.22 2.94
CA ARG A 79 14.35 -6.15 3.74
C ARG A 79 13.03 -5.64 3.15
N ARG A 80 12.14 -6.57 2.79
CA ARG A 80 10.80 -6.26 2.29
C ARG A 80 9.73 -6.98 3.09
N TRP A 81 8.59 -6.31 3.28
CA TRP A 81 7.37 -7.00 3.66
C TRP A 81 6.69 -7.54 2.42
N VAL A 82 6.59 -8.87 2.35
CA VAL A 82 6.00 -9.57 1.21
C VAL A 82 4.67 -10.15 1.65
N GLY A 83 3.65 -10.06 0.81
CA GLY A 83 2.32 -10.49 1.19
C GLY A 83 1.34 -10.56 0.03
N PHE A 84 0.06 -10.72 0.38
CA PHE A 84 -1.03 -10.81 -0.57
C PHE A 84 -2.25 -10.03 -0.06
N VAL A 85 -3.05 -9.50 -0.97
CA VAL A 85 -4.40 -9.02 -0.67
C VAL A 85 -5.41 -10.12 -1.01
N ARG A 86 -6.11 -10.68 -0.02
CA ARG A 86 -7.10 -11.74 -0.29
C ARG A 86 -8.33 -11.59 0.59
N GLY A 87 -9.50 -11.53 -0.04
CA GLY A 87 -10.78 -11.34 0.65
C GLY A 87 -10.77 -10.06 1.47
N GLU A 88 -10.38 -8.95 0.83
CA GLU A 88 -10.29 -7.61 1.43
C GLU A 88 -9.40 -7.56 2.68
N LYS A 89 -8.32 -8.36 2.72
CA LYS A 89 -7.39 -8.41 3.86
C LYS A 89 -5.96 -8.37 3.35
N LEU A 90 -5.16 -7.49 3.95
CA LEU A 90 -3.71 -7.48 3.82
C LEU A 90 -3.16 -8.61 4.68
N ARG A 91 -2.40 -9.51 4.06
CA ARG A 91 -1.66 -10.56 4.76
C ARG A 91 -0.18 -10.44 4.44
N ILE A 92 0.62 -10.15 5.45
CA ILE A 92 2.08 -10.25 5.36
C ILE A 92 2.48 -11.72 5.59
N ASN A 93 3.45 -12.20 4.84
CA ASN A 93 4.00 -13.54 5.01
C ASN A 93 4.53 -13.70 6.44
N ASN A 94 4.32 -14.88 7.02
CA ASN A 94 4.67 -15.22 8.41
C ASN A 94 3.94 -14.41 9.50
N ALA A 95 3.06 -13.46 9.15
CA ALA A 95 2.21 -12.80 10.10
C ALA A 95 0.98 -13.65 10.46
N GLN A 96 0.67 -13.73 11.76
CA GLN A 96 -0.58 -14.31 12.25
C GLN A 96 -1.78 -13.36 12.05
N ARG A 97 -1.52 -12.06 12.13
CA ARG A 97 -2.54 -11.02 12.03
C ARG A 97 -2.76 -10.58 10.58
N LYS A 98 -4.01 -10.24 10.28
CA LYS A 98 -4.46 -9.70 9.00
C LYS A 98 -5.01 -8.31 9.22
N LEU A 99 -4.72 -7.37 8.33
CA LEU A 99 -5.31 -6.04 8.37
C LEU A 99 -6.52 -6.02 7.42
N PRO A 100 -7.74 -5.76 7.92
CA PRO A 100 -8.90 -5.55 7.06
C PRO A 100 -8.68 -4.35 6.14
N LEU A 101 -9.00 -4.52 4.85
CA LEU A 101 -8.82 -3.52 3.81
C LEU A 101 -10.11 -2.98 3.21
N LYS A 102 -11.27 -3.56 3.54
CA LYS A 102 -12.57 -3.12 3.02
C LYS A 102 -12.80 -1.60 3.11
N PRO A 103 -12.47 -0.91 4.22
CA PRO A 103 -12.66 0.54 4.31
C PRO A 103 -11.72 1.37 3.41
N PHE A 104 -10.71 0.74 2.81
CA PHE A 104 -9.68 1.38 2.02
C PHE A 104 -9.82 1.10 0.52
N HIS A 105 -10.84 0.33 0.12
CA HIS A 105 -11.08 -0.01 -1.28
C HIS A 105 -11.62 1.22 -2.02
N ASN A 106 -10.90 1.67 -3.06
CA ASN A 106 -11.16 2.88 -3.83
C ASN A 106 -11.42 4.13 -2.98
N ALA A 107 -10.84 4.19 -1.78
CA ALA A 107 -10.99 5.29 -0.84
C ALA A 107 -10.12 6.49 -1.25
N PHE A 108 -10.43 7.12 -2.39
CA PHE A 108 -9.66 8.21 -2.98
C PHE A 108 -9.69 9.49 -2.15
N GLU A 109 -10.71 9.68 -1.32
CA GLU A 109 -10.82 10.77 -0.36
C GLU A 109 -9.66 10.77 0.65
N LEU A 110 -9.04 9.60 0.90
CA LEU A 110 -7.86 9.48 1.75
C LEU A 110 -6.59 9.98 1.07
N LEU A 111 -6.63 10.40 -0.19
CA LEU A 111 -5.50 11.01 -0.89
C LEU A 111 -5.52 12.54 -0.77
N GLU A 112 -6.70 13.13 -0.55
CA GLU A 112 -6.89 14.58 -0.46
C GLU A 112 -6.42 15.17 0.88
N TRP A 113 -6.40 14.38 1.95
CA TRP A 113 -5.96 14.81 3.28
C TRP A 113 -4.48 15.17 3.39
N PHE A 114 -3.69 14.91 2.36
CA PHE A 114 -2.22 14.92 2.42
C PHE A 114 -1.58 15.97 1.51
N SER A 115 -2.40 16.89 0.99
CA SER A 115 -2.05 17.95 0.05
C SER A 115 -2.20 19.33 0.71
N ASP A 116 -1.34 19.64 1.67
CA ASP A 116 -1.05 21.02 2.11
C ASP A 116 0.34 21.45 1.64
#